data_AF-A0A525KCF8-F1
#
_entry.id   AF-A0A525KCF8-F1
#
_cell.length_a   1.000
_cell.length_b   1.000
_cell.length_c   1.000
_cell.angle_alpha   90.00
_cell.angle_beta   90.00
_cell.angle_gamma   90.00
#
_symmetry.space_group_name_H-M   'P 1'
#
loop_
_entity.id
_entity.type
_entity.pdbx_description
1 polymer ?
#
loop_
_entity_poly.entity_id
_entity_poly.type
_entity_poly.pdbx_seq_one_letter_code
_entity_poly.pdbx_strand_id
1 'polypeptide(L)'
;MSQAMDSIDVVVDLLKNNPEIAALGFNTYKPRPARQTCGQLEELRETIFHHVPNDQLLIPRSSLDREGILRLCAELSPGSRLALRSEIQVSGAPKFIPMIDFICEKSEANLRLLSSQLGHLHRIDGFNTGGGVLLETDNSYHYQARRLLPLDKWTSFIGHVLLLHPPAEHRELAHRTGALSVIDVRWAGHVLIGGGGALRISQNFDGKFPRVVKQVAA
;
A
#
# COMPACT_ATOMS: atom_id res chain seq x y z
N MET A 1 26.88 -8.13 -7.27
CA MET A 1 25.51 -7.77 -7.70
C MET A 1 24.79 -7.23 -6.48
N SER A 2 24.30 -5.98 -6.52
CA SER A 2 23.49 -5.43 -5.44
C SER A 2 22.20 -6.25 -5.32
N GLN A 3 21.86 -6.72 -4.12
CA GLN A 3 20.61 -7.43 -3.87
C GLN A 3 19.43 -6.50 -4.17
N ALA A 4 18.43 -6.97 -4.92
CA ALA A 4 17.25 -6.19 -5.20
C ALA A 4 16.46 -5.93 -3.92
N MET A 5 16.04 -4.68 -3.71
CA MET A 5 15.32 -4.24 -2.52
C MET A 5 13.90 -4.82 -2.49
N ASP A 6 13.48 -5.32 -1.34
CA ASP A 6 12.14 -5.87 -1.10
C ASP A 6 11.30 -5.02 -0.14
N SER A 7 10.06 -5.43 0.13
CA SER A 7 9.15 -4.76 1.05
C SER A 7 9.71 -4.62 2.47
N ILE A 8 10.49 -5.59 2.97
CA ILE A 8 11.08 -5.52 4.31
C ILE A 8 12.14 -4.42 4.33
N ASP A 9 12.98 -4.37 3.30
CA ASP A 9 13.99 -3.32 3.17
C ASP A 9 13.33 -1.93 3.09
N VAL A 10 12.17 -1.80 2.45
CA VAL A 10 11.37 -0.56 2.40
C VAL A 10 10.86 -0.15 3.79
N VAL A 11 10.40 -1.09 4.61
CA VAL A 11 10.00 -0.79 6.00
C VAL A 11 11.21 -0.34 6.83
N VAL A 12 12.35 -1.01 6.69
CA VAL A 12 13.58 -0.63 7.39
C VAL A 12 14.05 0.76 6.96
N ASP A 13 13.99 1.07 5.67
CA ASP A 13 14.33 2.39 5.15
C ASP A 13 13.33 3.47 5.58
N LEU A 14 12.04 3.17 5.69
CA LEU A 14 11.05 4.08 6.29
C LEU A 14 11.47 4.45 7.73
N LEU A 15 11.85 3.47 8.55
CA LEU A 15 12.29 3.72 9.93
C LEU A 15 13.56 4.57 9.98
N LYS A 16 14.52 4.35 9.08
CA LYS A 16 15.73 5.18 9.00
C LYS A 16 15.41 6.64 8.67
N ASN A 17 14.48 6.87 7.73
CA ASN A 17 14.11 8.21 7.28
C ASN A 17 13.18 8.96 8.26
N ASN A 18 12.58 8.25 9.22
CA ASN A 18 11.63 8.81 10.19
C ASN A 18 12.03 8.33 11.60
N PRO A 19 13.07 8.93 12.21
CA PRO A 19 13.57 8.53 13.52
C PRO A 19 12.56 8.76 14.65
N GLU A 20 11.53 9.60 14.42
CA GLU A 20 10.47 9.82 15.38
C GLU A 20 9.51 8.63 15.55
N ILE A 21 9.50 7.67 14.62
CA ILE A 21 8.61 6.51 14.68
C ILE A 21 9.00 5.60 15.86
N ALA A 22 8.16 5.56 16.89
CA ALA A 22 8.36 4.73 18.07
C ALA A 22 7.87 3.28 17.88
N ALA A 23 6.85 3.07 17.06
CA ALA A 23 6.28 1.76 16.75
C ALA A 23 5.57 1.78 15.39
N LEU A 24 5.42 0.61 14.76
CA LEU A 24 4.61 0.43 13.55
C LEU A 24 3.44 -0.51 13.83
N GLY A 25 2.28 -0.18 13.29
CA GLY A 25 1.11 -1.04 13.29
C GLY A 25 1.13 -2.02 12.12
N PHE A 26 0.71 -3.26 12.34
CA PHE A 26 0.53 -4.28 11.32
C PHE A 26 -0.82 -4.96 11.44
N ASN A 27 -1.34 -5.45 10.33
CA ASN A 27 -2.53 -6.30 10.28
C ASN A 27 -2.11 -7.70 9.83
N THR A 28 -2.68 -8.72 10.47
CA THR A 28 -2.70 -10.08 9.92
C THR A 28 -4.01 -10.30 9.17
N TYR A 29 -3.95 -10.96 8.02
CA TYR A 29 -5.15 -11.30 7.26
C TYR A 29 -4.94 -12.58 6.43
N LYS A 30 -6.03 -13.27 6.10
CA LYS A 30 -5.99 -14.39 5.15
C LYS A 30 -6.49 -13.88 3.79
N PRO A 31 -5.64 -13.83 2.75
CA PRO A 31 -6.07 -13.40 1.43
C PRO A 31 -7.11 -14.38 0.89
N ARG A 32 -8.24 -13.87 0.38
CA ARG A 32 -9.18 -14.70 -0.38
C ARG A 32 -8.55 -15.00 -1.76
N PRO A 33 -8.67 -16.23 -2.29
CA PRO A 33 -8.21 -16.53 -3.63
C PRO A 33 -8.91 -15.63 -4.66
N ALA A 34 -8.17 -15.16 -5.67
CA ALA A 34 -8.56 -14.05 -6.54
C ALA A 34 -9.80 -14.28 -7.43
N ARG A 35 -10.45 -15.45 -7.37
CA ARG A 35 -11.54 -15.84 -8.29
C ARG A 35 -12.46 -16.91 -7.67
N GLN A 36 -13.10 -16.64 -6.55
CA GLN A 36 -14.39 -17.30 -6.31
C GLN A 36 -15.44 -16.48 -7.06
N THR A 37 -16.00 -17.08 -8.11
CA THR A 37 -17.23 -16.58 -8.73
C THR A 37 -18.27 -16.49 -7.63
N CYS A 38 -18.58 -15.26 -7.26
CA CYS A 38 -19.57 -14.92 -6.28
C CYS A 38 -20.94 -15.26 -6.87
N GLY A 39 -21.50 -16.39 -6.48
CA GLY A 39 -22.79 -16.84 -7.00
C GLY A 39 -23.96 -16.10 -6.36
N GLN A 40 -23.71 -15.43 -5.24
CA GLN A 40 -24.72 -14.80 -4.39
C GLN A 40 -24.34 -13.37 -4.01
N LEU A 41 -25.36 -12.52 -3.81
CA LEU A 41 -25.22 -11.08 -3.53
C LEU A 41 -24.59 -10.82 -2.15
N GLU A 42 -24.85 -11.71 -1.19
CA GLU A 42 -24.28 -11.73 0.14
C GLU A 42 -22.76 -11.97 0.10
N GLU A 43 -22.30 -12.94 -0.69
CA GLU A 43 -20.86 -13.18 -0.91
C GLU A 43 -20.16 -11.95 -1.54
N LEU A 44 -20.89 -11.14 -2.32
CA LEU A 44 -20.36 -9.95 -2.98
C LEU A 44 -20.22 -8.82 -1.97
N ARG A 45 -21.22 -8.64 -1.11
CA ARG A 45 -21.14 -7.72 0.04
C ARG A 45 -19.99 -8.12 0.95
N GLU A 46 -19.84 -9.41 1.25
CA GLU A 46 -18.69 -9.86 2.02
C GLU A 46 -17.37 -9.51 1.30
N THR A 47 -17.27 -9.75 0.00
CA THR A 47 -16.05 -9.43 -0.75
C THR A 47 -15.72 -7.93 -0.78
N ILE A 48 -16.73 -7.06 -0.75
CA ILE A 48 -16.56 -5.60 -0.70
C ILE A 48 -16.06 -5.14 0.67
N PHE A 49 -16.54 -5.76 1.76
CA PHE A 49 -16.27 -5.29 3.13
C PHE A 49 -15.23 -6.14 3.92
N HIS A 50 -14.80 -7.32 3.45
CA HIS A 50 -13.96 -8.27 4.22
C HIS A 50 -12.44 -8.12 4.02
N HIS A 51 -11.92 -6.92 4.23
CA HIS A 51 -10.58 -6.78 4.80
C HIS A 51 -10.69 -6.46 6.29
N VAL A 52 -11.47 -7.28 7.01
CA VAL A 52 -11.48 -7.25 8.47
C VAL A 52 -10.13 -7.80 8.91
N PRO A 53 -9.27 -6.99 9.55
CA PRO A 53 -8.02 -7.49 10.11
C PRO A 53 -8.36 -8.61 11.11
N ASN A 54 -7.65 -9.73 11.04
CA ASN A 54 -7.82 -10.78 12.04
C ASN A 54 -7.23 -10.31 13.38
N ASP A 55 -6.00 -9.79 13.32
CA ASP A 55 -5.31 -9.20 14.48
C ASP A 55 -4.63 -7.90 14.08
N GLN A 56 -4.59 -6.95 15.02
CA GLN A 56 -3.77 -5.75 14.93
C GLN A 56 -2.57 -5.91 15.86
N LEU A 57 -1.38 -5.76 15.29
CA LEU A 57 -0.11 -5.83 16.02
C LEU A 57 0.49 -4.43 16.08
N LEU A 58 0.94 -4.01 17.25
CA LEU A 58 1.75 -2.81 17.41
C LEU A 58 3.16 -3.23 17.82
N ILE A 59 4.13 -3.07 16.93
CA ILE A 59 5.49 -3.55 17.14
C ILE A 59 6.41 -2.35 17.43
N PRO A 60 7.16 -2.36 18.54
CA PRO A 60 8.07 -1.27 18.87
C PRO A 60 9.25 -1.21 17.89
N ARG A 61 9.75 0.00 17.63
CA ARG A 61 10.89 0.26 16.74
C ARG A 61 12.11 -0.62 17.03
N SER A 62 12.39 -0.88 18.31
CA SER A 62 13.51 -1.71 18.76
C SER A 62 13.44 -3.15 18.25
N SER A 63 12.27 -3.62 17.82
CA SER A 63 12.04 -4.96 17.24
C SER A 63 11.86 -4.94 15.72
N LEU A 64 11.99 -3.78 15.08
CA LEU A 64 11.72 -3.57 13.65
C LEU A 64 12.99 -3.38 12.82
N ASP A 65 13.95 -4.27 13.00
CA ASP A 65 15.00 -4.49 12.00
C ASP A 65 14.58 -5.55 10.97
N ARG A 66 15.43 -5.78 9.97
CA ARG A 66 15.14 -6.75 8.90
C ARG A 66 14.87 -8.15 9.45
N GLU A 67 15.63 -8.58 10.46
CA GLU A 67 15.50 -9.92 11.04
C GLU A 67 14.23 -10.05 11.87
N GLY A 68 13.90 -9.02 12.65
CA GLY A 68 12.65 -8.93 13.42
C GLY A 68 11.42 -9.01 12.53
N ILE A 69 11.41 -8.28 11.41
CA ILE A 69 10.29 -8.34 10.46
C ILE A 69 10.21 -9.72 9.77
N LEU A 70 11.35 -10.34 9.45
CA LEU A 70 11.39 -11.70 8.93
C LEU A 70 10.82 -12.73 9.93
N ARG A 71 11.17 -12.61 11.22
CA ARG A 71 10.60 -13.46 12.28
C ARG A 71 9.09 -13.27 12.39
N LEU A 72 8.61 -12.03 12.38
CA LEU A 72 7.17 -11.74 12.35
C LEU A 72 6.46 -12.41 11.17
N CYS A 73 7.10 -12.46 9.99
CA CYS A 73 6.54 -13.14 8.83
C CYS A 73 6.57 -14.67 8.96
N ALA A 74 7.61 -15.24 9.57
CA ALA A 74 7.77 -16.68 9.77
C ALA A 74 6.81 -17.24 10.83
N GLU A 75 6.40 -16.42 11.80
CA GLU A 75 5.47 -16.78 12.88
C GLU A 75 3.99 -16.66 12.48
N LEU A 76 3.70 -16.21 11.25
CA LEU A 76 2.31 -16.13 10.76
C LEU A 76 1.67 -17.51 10.70
N SER A 77 0.39 -17.58 11.12
CA SER A 77 -0.42 -18.78 10.92
C SER A 77 -0.46 -19.20 9.43
N PRO A 78 -0.54 -20.50 9.12
CA PRO A 78 -0.60 -20.98 7.75
C PRO A 78 -1.66 -20.26 6.91
N GLY A 79 -1.23 -19.73 5.76
CA GLY A 79 -2.08 -18.98 4.83
C GLY A 79 -2.32 -17.52 5.21
N SER A 80 -1.91 -17.06 6.39
CA SER A 80 -1.99 -15.64 6.77
C SER A 80 -0.90 -14.81 6.08
N ARG A 81 -1.12 -13.50 6.04
CA ARG A 81 -0.24 -12.48 5.47
C ARG A 81 -0.14 -11.30 6.43
N LEU A 82 0.99 -10.60 6.36
CA LEU A 82 1.28 -9.41 7.15
C LEU A 82 1.19 -8.17 6.25
N ALA A 83 0.44 -7.17 6.70
CA ALA A 83 0.33 -5.86 6.06
C ALA A 83 0.76 -4.76 7.03
N LEU A 84 1.55 -3.80 6.54
CA LEU A 84 1.93 -2.59 7.27
C LEU A 84 0.77 -1.60 7.24
N ARG A 85 0.38 -1.04 8.39
CA ARG A 85 -0.61 0.03 8.48
C ARG A 85 0.01 1.37 8.14
N SER A 86 -0.75 2.25 7.50
CA SER A 86 -0.31 3.61 7.20
C SER A 86 -0.26 4.49 8.45
N GLU A 87 -1.18 4.31 9.39
CA GLU A 87 -1.25 5.10 10.62
C GLU A 87 -0.09 4.80 11.57
N ILE A 88 0.60 5.85 11.97
CA ILE A 88 1.73 5.84 12.90
C ILE A 88 1.38 6.71 14.11
N GLN A 89 1.56 6.14 15.30
CA GLN A 89 1.53 6.92 16.53
C GLN A 89 2.91 7.55 16.76
N VAL A 90 2.95 8.87 16.72
CA VAL A 90 4.08 9.71 17.13
C VAL A 90 3.62 10.65 18.23
N SER A 91 4.52 11.01 19.15
CA SER A 91 4.19 11.84 20.31
C SER A 91 3.50 13.15 19.89
N GLY A 92 2.21 13.28 20.19
CA GLY A 92 1.42 14.50 20.05
C GLY A 92 0.32 14.48 18.98
N ALA A 93 0.47 13.73 17.89
CA ALA A 93 -0.57 13.63 16.85
C ALA A 93 -0.36 12.41 15.93
N PRO A 94 -1.43 11.84 15.35
CA PRO A 94 -1.28 10.78 14.36
C PRO A 94 -0.60 11.31 13.10
N LYS A 95 0.32 10.52 12.56
CA LYS A 95 0.88 10.71 11.23
C LYS A 95 0.61 9.47 10.38
N PHE A 96 0.70 9.61 9.07
CA PHE A 96 0.35 8.55 8.13
C PHE A 96 1.45 8.36 7.10
N ILE A 97 1.79 7.12 6.79
CA ILE A 97 2.62 6.77 5.64
C ILE A 97 1.73 6.88 4.39
N PRO A 98 2.06 7.76 3.42
CA PRO A 98 1.36 7.79 2.15
C PRO A 98 1.50 6.44 1.45
N MET A 99 0.38 5.78 1.23
CA MET A 99 0.26 4.45 0.64
C MET A 99 -0.79 4.48 -0.45
N ILE A 100 -0.67 3.65 -1.48
CA ILE A 100 -1.70 3.44 -2.51
C ILE A 100 -1.69 1.98 -2.94
N ASP A 101 -2.87 1.35 -3.03
CA ASP A 101 -3.06 0.05 -3.68
C ASP A 101 -3.54 0.26 -5.12
N PHE A 102 -2.82 -0.31 -6.09
CA PHE A 102 -3.13 -0.20 -7.51
C PHE A 102 -3.59 -1.53 -8.10
N ILE A 103 -4.80 -1.57 -8.64
CA ILE A 103 -5.38 -2.72 -9.33
C ILE A 103 -5.19 -2.62 -10.84
N CYS A 104 -3.97 -2.86 -11.33
CA CYS A 104 -3.69 -2.89 -12.76
C CYS A 104 -2.75 -4.03 -13.16
N GLU A 105 -2.79 -4.41 -14.44
CA GLU A 105 -1.91 -5.44 -14.97
C GLU A 105 -0.44 -5.02 -14.88
N LYS A 106 0.44 -6.00 -14.66
CA LYS A 106 1.87 -5.76 -14.59
C LYS A 106 2.44 -5.52 -15.98
N SER A 107 2.70 -4.26 -16.30
CA SER A 107 3.36 -3.89 -17.56
C SER A 107 4.24 -2.66 -17.40
N GLU A 108 5.23 -2.51 -18.28
CA GLU A 108 6.06 -1.30 -18.36
C GLU A 108 5.23 -0.04 -18.67
N ALA A 109 4.16 -0.17 -19.46
CA ALA A 109 3.25 0.94 -19.73
C ALA A 109 2.54 1.41 -18.46
N ASN A 110 2.02 0.48 -17.66
CA ASN A 110 1.39 0.82 -16.39
C ASN A 110 2.39 1.38 -15.38
N LEU A 111 3.60 0.82 -15.27
CA LEU A 111 4.64 1.39 -14.40
C LEU A 111 4.98 2.84 -14.75
N ARG A 112 5.04 3.19 -16.04
CA ARG A 112 5.23 4.58 -16.48
C ARG A 112 4.05 5.48 -16.11
N LEU A 113 2.83 5.00 -16.32
CA LEU A 113 1.61 5.72 -15.92
C LEU A 113 1.58 5.99 -14.41
N LEU A 114 1.77 4.95 -13.60
CA LEU A 114 1.78 5.04 -12.14
C LEU A 114 2.86 6.02 -11.66
N SER A 115 4.07 5.92 -12.20
CA SER A 115 5.17 6.82 -11.86
C SER A 115 4.85 8.28 -12.20
N SER A 116 4.21 8.53 -13.34
CA SER A 116 3.82 9.87 -13.76
C SER A 116 2.75 10.47 -12.84
N GLN A 117 1.72 9.67 -12.50
CA GLN A 117 0.65 10.06 -11.59
C GLN A 117 1.18 10.35 -10.18
N LEU A 118 2.05 9.48 -9.64
CA LEU A 118 2.69 9.69 -8.35
C LEU A 118 3.58 10.94 -8.34
N GLY A 119 4.33 11.17 -9.42
CA GLY A 119 5.10 12.40 -9.59
C GLY A 119 4.22 13.65 -9.60
N HIS A 120 3.00 13.58 -10.17
CA HIS A 120 2.04 14.68 -10.08
C HIS A 120 1.56 14.88 -8.64
N LEU A 121 1.22 13.81 -7.92
CA LEU A 121 0.83 13.89 -6.50
C LEU A 121 1.94 14.52 -5.64
N HIS A 122 3.22 14.25 -5.90
CA HIS A 122 4.33 14.82 -5.13
C HIS A 122 4.51 16.33 -5.34
N ARG A 123 4.06 16.85 -6.48
CA ARG A 123 4.07 18.29 -6.78
C ARG A 123 2.90 19.06 -6.19
N ILE A 124 1.92 18.38 -5.57
CA ILE A 124 0.82 19.05 -4.91
C ILE A 124 1.33 19.65 -3.59
N ASP A 125 1.12 20.95 -3.44
CA ASP A 125 1.57 21.71 -2.28
C ASP A 125 1.10 21.08 -0.97
N GLY A 126 2.07 20.81 -0.08
CA GLY A 126 1.81 20.23 1.22
C GLY A 126 1.82 18.71 1.29
N PHE A 127 1.99 17.97 0.18
CA PHE A 127 2.17 16.52 0.24
C PHE A 127 3.61 16.07 0.50
N ASN A 128 4.63 16.90 0.20
CA ASN A 128 6.07 16.70 0.52
C ASN A 128 6.47 15.31 1.03
N THR A 129 6.24 14.28 0.21
CA THR A 129 6.35 12.88 0.65
C THR A 129 7.79 12.37 0.58
N GLY A 130 8.71 13.18 0.05
CA GLY A 130 10.09 12.81 -0.22
C GLY A 130 10.24 11.75 -1.32
N GLY A 131 9.23 11.58 -2.17
CA GLY A 131 9.15 10.49 -3.14
C GLY A 131 8.76 9.17 -2.49
N GLY A 132 8.95 8.07 -3.20
CA GLY A 132 8.56 6.74 -2.71
C GLY A 132 8.99 5.60 -3.61
N VAL A 133 8.38 4.45 -3.38
CA VAL A 133 8.66 3.22 -4.13
C VAL A 133 7.37 2.58 -4.61
N LEU A 134 7.41 2.01 -5.81
CA LEU A 134 6.43 1.05 -6.27
C LEU A 134 6.97 -0.36 -6.01
N LEU A 135 6.16 -1.15 -5.33
CA LEU A 135 6.36 -2.56 -5.03
C LEU A 135 5.42 -3.39 -5.89
N GLU A 136 5.92 -4.49 -6.44
CA GLU A 136 5.10 -5.46 -7.17
C GLU A 136 4.66 -6.58 -6.24
N THR A 137 3.35 -6.84 -6.19
CA THR A 137 2.74 -7.91 -5.38
C THR A 137 2.28 -9.05 -6.31
N ASP A 138 1.31 -9.91 -5.91
CA ASP A 138 0.80 -10.97 -6.80
C ASP A 138 0.12 -10.39 -8.04
N ASN A 139 -0.88 -9.52 -7.83
CA ASN A 139 -1.79 -9.02 -8.87
C ASN A 139 -1.94 -7.48 -8.85
N SER A 140 -1.15 -6.78 -8.03
CA SER A 140 -1.22 -5.33 -7.87
C SER A 140 0.17 -4.69 -7.81
N TYR A 141 0.19 -3.36 -7.89
CA TYR A 141 1.31 -2.57 -7.43
C TYR A 141 0.93 -1.85 -6.13
N HIS A 142 1.88 -1.73 -5.22
CA HIS A 142 1.73 -0.99 -3.98
C HIS A 142 2.69 0.20 -4.01
N TYR A 143 2.20 1.40 -3.73
CA TYR A 143 3.06 2.55 -3.48
C TYR A 143 3.23 2.80 -1.99
N GLN A 144 4.44 3.14 -1.60
CA GLN A 144 4.76 3.61 -0.25
C GLN A 144 5.74 4.79 -0.33
N ALA A 145 5.37 5.90 0.31
CA ALA A 145 6.24 7.07 0.36
C ALA A 145 7.28 7.01 1.49
N ARG A 146 8.28 7.89 1.41
CA ARG A 146 9.40 7.95 2.36
C ARG A 146 9.13 8.81 3.59
N ARG A 147 8.26 9.82 3.49
CA ARG A 147 7.92 10.74 4.58
C ARG A 147 6.47 10.60 5.01
N LEU A 148 6.23 10.87 6.27
CA LEU A 148 4.91 10.84 6.88
C LEU A 148 4.13 12.13 6.62
N LEU A 149 2.80 12.01 6.51
CA LEU A 149 1.86 13.12 6.45
C LEU A 149 1.13 13.30 7.78
N PRO A 150 0.87 14.55 8.22
CA PRO A 150 -0.12 14.79 9.26
C PRO A 150 -1.54 14.47 8.77
N LEU A 151 -2.49 14.33 9.70
CA LEU A 151 -3.86 13.92 9.42
C LEU A 151 -4.58 14.78 8.34
N ASP A 152 -4.43 16.10 8.39
CA ASP A 152 -5.06 17.02 7.44
C ASP A 152 -4.55 16.79 6.00
N LYS A 153 -3.25 16.56 5.86
CA LYS A 153 -2.62 16.25 4.57
C LYS A 153 -2.90 14.84 4.11
N TRP A 154 -3.00 13.88 5.03
CA TRP A 154 -3.37 12.50 4.72
C TRP A 154 -4.76 12.40 4.10
N THR A 155 -5.77 13.04 4.70
CA THR A 155 -7.13 13.04 4.16
C THR A 155 -7.17 13.68 2.77
N SER A 156 -6.49 14.81 2.59
CA SER A 156 -6.37 15.46 1.28
C SER A 156 -5.63 14.58 0.26
N PHE A 157 -4.58 13.88 0.67
CA PHE A 157 -3.83 12.95 -0.17
C PHE A 157 -4.73 11.84 -0.69
N ILE A 158 -5.51 11.17 0.18
CA ILE A 158 -6.43 10.10 -0.24
C ILE A 158 -7.54 10.64 -1.15
N GLY A 159 -8.01 11.87 -0.92
CA GLY A 159 -8.92 12.55 -1.85
C GLY A 159 -8.33 12.70 -3.26
N HIS A 160 -7.07 13.11 -3.37
CA HIS A 160 -6.39 13.21 -4.67
C HIS A 160 -6.09 11.85 -5.30
N VAL A 161 -5.82 10.82 -4.49
CA VAL A 161 -5.68 9.44 -4.98
C VAL A 161 -6.95 8.99 -5.71
N LEU A 162 -8.14 9.35 -5.23
CA LEU A 162 -9.40 9.06 -5.93
C LEU A 162 -9.49 9.76 -7.29
N LEU A 163 -8.87 10.94 -7.45
CA LEU A 163 -8.83 11.69 -8.70
C LEU A 163 -7.84 11.12 -9.73
N LEU A 164 -7.02 10.13 -9.37
CA LEU A 164 -6.17 9.41 -10.33
C LEU A 164 -6.98 8.49 -11.26
N HIS A 165 -8.28 8.35 -11.04
CA HIS A 165 -9.18 7.69 -11.95
C HIS A 165 -9.43 8.53 -13.21
N PRO A 166 -9.35 7.94 -14.41
CA PRO A 166 -9.74 8.65 -15.62
C PRO A 166 -11.23 9.04 -15.56
N PRO A 167 -11.60 10.25 -16.00
CA PRO A 167 -12.99 10.66 -16.17
C PRO A 167 -13.79 9.67 -17.04
N ALA A 168 -15.11 9.61 -16.85
CA ALA A 168 -15.98 8.64 -17.51
C ALA A 168 -15.88 8.72 -19.04
N GLU A 169 -15.81 9.93 -19.58
CA GLU A 169 -15.63 10.27 -20.99
C GLU A 169 -14.30 9.79 -21.58
N HIS A 170 -13.30 9.51 -20.73
CA HIS A 170 -12.00 8.99 -21.13
C HIS A 170 -11.85 7.49 -20.85
N ARG A 171 -12.89 6.81 -20.33
CA ARG A 171 -12.82 5.37 -20.03
C ARG A 171 -12.56 4.52 -21.25
N GLU A 172 -13.15 4.82 -22.40
CA GLU A 172 -12.92 4.03 -23.62
C GLU A 172 -11.47 4.17 -24.11
N LEU A 173 -10.91 5.38 -24.03
CA LEU A 173 -9.48 5.60 -24.30
C LEU A 173 -8.63 4.86 -23.27
N ALA A 174 -8.98 4.95 -21.98
CA ALA A 174 -8.30 4.25 -20.90
C ALA A 174 -8.37 2.72 -21.04
N HIS A 175 -9.51 2.17 -21.46
CA HIS A 175 -9.66 0.74 -21.78
C HIS A 175 -8.71 0.34 -22.90
N ARG A 176 -8.68 1.10 -24.00
CA ARG A 176 -7.82 0.81 -25.16
C ARG A 176 -6.33 0.95 -24.86
N THR A 177 -5.97 1.79 -23.89
CA THR A 177 -4.57 2.02 -23.48
C THR A 177 -4.16 1.24 -22.23
N GLY A 178 -5.06 0.43 -21.65
CA GLY A 178 -4.81 -0.33 -20.42
C GLY A 178 -4.82 0.51 -19.12
N ALA A 179 -5.21 1.78 -19.20
CA ALA A 179 -5.28 2.75 -18.10
C ALA A 179 -6.62 2.76 -17.35
N LEU A 180 -7.42 1.69 -17.46
CA LEU A 180 -8.61 1.50 -16.63
C LEU A 180 -8.24 1.64 -15.16
N SER A 181 -8.80 2.65 -14.48
CA SER A 181 -8.92 2.72 -13.02
C SER A 181 -7.78 2.01 -12.28
N VAL A 182 -6.57 2.56 -12.35
CA VAL A 182 -5.40 1.85 -11.81
C VAL A 182 -5.40 1.77 -10.30
N ILE A 183 -6.25 2.52 -9.60
CA ILE A 183 -6.37 2.51 -8.14
C ILE A 183 -7.43 1.50 -7.70
N ASP A 184 -7.18 0.77 -6.62
CA ASP A 184 -8.26 0.03 -5.96
C ASP A 184 -9.16 1.02 -5.19
N VAL A 185 -10.29 1.41 -5.79
CA VAL A 185 -11.30 2.28 -5.17
C VAL A 185 -11.86 1.75 -3.85
N ARG A 186 -11.89 0.42 -3.67
CA ARG A 186 -12.39 -0.19 -2.43
C ARG A 186 -11.37 0.02 -1.34
N TRP A 187 -10.09 -0.17 -1.65
CA TRP A 187 -9.00 0.16 -0.72
C TRP A 187 -9.08 1.64 -0.31
N ALA A 188 -9.22 2.56 -1.27
CA ALA A 188 -9.33 3.99 -0.96
C ALA A 188 -10.59 4.31 -0.11
N GLY A 189 -11.71 3.65 -0.37
CA GLY A 189 -12.93 3.76 0.44
C GLY A 189 -12.72 3.25 1.87
N HIS A 190 -12.10 2.08 2.05
CA HIS A 190 -11.74 1.54 3.36
C HIS A 190 -10.80 2.47 4.13
N VAL A 191 -9.84 3.10 3.44
CA VAL A 191 -8.94 4.10 4.04
C VAL A 191 -9.71 5.30 4.56
N LEU A 192 -10.65 5.84 3.78
CA LEU A 192 -11.46 7.00 4.18
C LEU A 192 -12.38 6.69 5.36
N ILE A 193 -12.93 5.48 5.43
CA ILE A 193 -13.82 5.04 6.53
C ILE A 193 -12.99 4.74 7.79
N GLY A 194 -11.90 3.97 7.65
CA GLY A 194 -11.09 3.49 8.76
C GLY A 194 -10.02 4.48 9.25
N GLY A 195 -9.83 5.59 8.54
CA GLY A 195 -8.80 6.59 8.83
C GLY A 195 -7.38 6.20 8.40
N GLY A 196 -7.13 4.95 8.02
CA GLY A 196 -5.82 4.44 7.63
C GLY A 196 -5.92 3.26 6.67
N GLY A 197 -4.86 3.04 5.89
CA GLY A 197 -4.72 1.90 4.98
C GLY A 197 -3.80 0.84 5.55
N ALA A 198 -3.79 -0.33 4.91
CA ALA A 198 -2.76 -1.33 5.14
C ALA A 198 -2.35 -1.96 3.81
N LEU A 199 -1.03 -2.16 3.61
CA LEU A 199 -0.48 -2.78 2.41
C LEU A 199 0.39 -3.97 2.79
N ARG A 200 0.26 -5.06 2.03
CA ARG A 200 1.02 -6.30 2.27
C ARG A 200 2.52 -6.05 2.19
N ILE A 201 3.25 -6.58 3.17
CA ILE A 201 4.71 -6.65 3.18
C ILE A 201 5.25 -8.08 3.25
N SER A 202 4.45 -9.06 3.68
CA SER A 202 4.87 -10.47 3.70
C SER A 202 4.90 -11.07 2.29
N GLN A 203 5.41 -12.30 2.20
CA GLN A 203 5.50 -13.06 0.96
C GLN A 203 4.18 -13.17 0.18
N ASN A 204 4.32 -13.14 -1.13
CA ASN A 204 3.33 -13.45 -2.16
C ASN A 204 2.98 -14.96 -2.16
N PHE A 205 2.06 -15.39 -3.02
CA PHE A 205 1.73 -16.82 -3.14
C PHE A 205 2.89 -17.66 -3.66
N ASP A 206 3.84 -17.05 -4.39
CA ASP A 206 5.05 -17.70 -4.89
C ASP A 206 6.20 -17.77 -3.85
N GLY A 207 5.96 -17.31 -2.62
CA GLY A 207 6.95 -17.30 -1.55
C GLY A 207 7.96 -16.15 -1.62
N LYS A 208 7.84 -15.21 -2.58
CA LYS A 208 8.73 -14.05 -2.67
C LYS A 208 8.12 -12.83 -1.99
N PHE A 209 8.96 -12.00 -1.37
CA PHE A 209 8.50 -10.71 -0.86
C PHE A 209 8.16 -9.75 -2.01
N PRO A 210 7.20 -8.81 -1.83
CA PRO A 210 6.98 -7.75 -2.78
C PRO A 210 8.27 -7.02 -3.10
N ARG A 211 8.61 -6.95 -4.39
CA ARG A 211 9.90 -6.42 -4.86
C ARG A 211 9.74 -4.97 -5.29
N VAL A 212 10.74 -4.13 -5.03
CA VAL A 212 10.75 -2.76 -5.55
C VAL A 212 10.99 -2.80 -7.05
N VAL A 213 10.03 -2.29 -7.82
CA VAL A 213 10.09 -2.23 -9.29
C VAL A 213 10.40 -0.83 -9.80
N LYS A 214 10.14 0.21 -8.99
CA LYS A 214 10.42 1.59 -9.38
C LYS A 214 10.61 2.50 -8.17
N GLN A 215 11.59 3.39 -8.27
CA GLN A 215 11.72 4.56 -7.39
C GLN A 215 10.98 5.74 -8.03
N VAL A 216 10.21 6.46 -7.24
CA VAL A 216 9.51 7.68 -7.67
C VAL A 216 10.12 8.86 -6.91
N ALA A 217 10.71 9.79 -7.66
CA ALA A 217 11.27 11.02 -7.10
C ALA A 217 10.15 11.97 -6.65
N ALA A 218 10.43 12.77 -5.62
CA ALA A 218 9.59 13.91 -5.22
C ALA A 218 9.55 14.97 -6.32
#